data_AF-A0A0C2CL48-F1
#
_entry.id   AF-A0A0C2CL48-F1
#
_cell.length_a   1.000
_cell.length_b   1.000
_cell.length_c   1.000
_cell.angle_alpha   90.00
_cell.angle_beta   90.00
_cell.angle_gamma   90.00
#
_symmetry.space_group_name_H-M   'P 1'
#
loop_
_entity.id
_entity.type
_entity.pdbx_description
1 polymer ?
#
loop_
_entity_poly.entity_id
_entity_poly.type
_entity_poly.pdbx_seq_one_letter_code
_entity_poly.pdbx_strand_id
1 'polypeptide(L)'
;MDVPSTSFATLANLEEQAEDGHNAIYSASEDFLGYDESDDPYPELLGFVEAQIEFCDQFLIRIGEARKRLAEKKAILEKKAEHERLSGALAKAKVPVIQYLPPYFKDENMMCPPQNEEAKHKLQYTTYDPLIKEDKKWTPQELRMLREAVKESVIHAGVQKFIDKKDVLRSKLQRAGVDTAPEEIVAWKEELEAINRKIQHYRNGIVDSQQVDVIDYSCVDWLKISTIEFKGSRSAATLRYKWLNEQCPRWNSGPWTKEELEKLKEYREDPSFTSWAALAKKLQTQRSPYQCFERYRSDLYNKSKDWTKEEDDRLIALVK
;
A
#
# COMPACT_ATOMS: atom_id res chain seq x y z
N MET A 1 17.83 -0.56 -27.97
CA MET A 1 18.71 -0.70 -26.80
C MET A 1 19.23 -2.11 -26.83
N ASP A 2 20.47 -2.24 -27.29
CA ASP A 2 21.16 -3.52 -27.39
C ASP A 2 21.49 -4.05 -26.00
N VAL A 3 21.20 -5.32 -25.80
CA VAL A 3 21.48 -6.05 -24.56
C VAL A 3 22.96 -6.47 -24.63
N PRO A 4 23.80 -6.15 -23.62
CA PRO A 4 25.21 -6.54 -23.69
C PRO A 4 25.34 -8.06 -23.54
N SER A 5 26.00 -8.67 -24.53
CA SER A 5 26.33 -10.08 -24.55
C SER A 5 27.46 -10.35 -23.54
N THR A 6 27.09 -10.71 -22.31
CA THR A 6 28.06 -11.16 -21.31
C THR A 6 28.41 -12.63 -21.55
N SER A 7 29.59 -12.80 -22.15
CA SER A 7 30.58 -13.81 -21.85
C SER A 7 30.37 -15.26 -22.33
N PHE A 8 30.93 -15.52 -23.52
CA PHE A 8 31.47 -16.83 -23.91
C PHE A 8 32.91 -17.04 -23.38
N ALA A 9 33.53 -16.00 -22.80
CA ALA A 9 34.92 -16.00 -22.37
C ALA A 9 35.13 -16.63 -20.98
N THR A 10 34.10 -16.70 -20.13
CA THR A 10 34.23 -17.26 -18.78
C THR A 10 34.27 -18.80 -18.76
N LEU A 11 33.75 -19.46 -19.81
CA LEU A 11 33.76 -20.92 -19.90
C LEU A 11 35.14 -21.49 -20.28
N ALA A 12 35.90 -20.78 -21.13
CA ALA A 12 37.25 -21.20 -21.53
C ALA A 12 38.24 -21.21 -20.33
N ASN A 13 38.11 -20.26 -19.41
CA ASN A 13 38.96 -20.22 -18.20
C ASN A 13 38.63 -21.29 -17.15
N LEU A 14 37.47 -21.93 -17.23
CA LEU A 14 37.07 -23.00 -16.30
C LEU A 14 37.54 -24.38 -16.75
N GLU A 15 37.68 -24.61 -18.05
CA GLU A 15 38.27 -25.86 -18.58
C GLU A 15 39.78 -25.92 -18.30
N GLU A 16 40.50 -24.80 -18.41
CA GLU A 16 41.95 -24.75 -18.16
C GLU A 16 42.31 -24.96 -16.68
N GLN A 17 41.41 -24.58 -15.74
CA GLN A 17 41.61 -24.82 -14.30
C GLN A 17 41.18 -26.22 -13.83
N ALA A 18 40.41 -26.96 -14.65
CA ALA A 18 39.96 -28.31 -14.30
C ALA A 18 41.01 -29.39 -14.63
N GLU A 19 41.85 -29.16 -15.65
CA GLU A 19 42.92 -30.11 -16.03
C GLU A 19 44.06 -30.16 -15.01
N ASP A 20 44.39 -29.05 -14.33
CA ASP A 20 45.44 -29.00 -13.31
C ASP A 20 45.06 -29.75 -12.00
N GLY A 21 43.77 -29.98 -11.75
CA GLY A 21 43.29 -30.65 -10.53
C GLY A 21 43.31 -32.19 -10.60
N HIS A 22 43.35 -32.78 -11.79
CA HIS A 22 43.27 -34.24 -11.97
C HIS A 22 44.60 -34.97 -11.73
N ASN A 23 45.75 -34.29 -11.88
CA ASN A 23 47.07 -34.90 -11.69
C ASN A 23 47.55 -34.92 -10.22
N ALA A 24 46.84 -34.27 -9.29
CA ALA A 24 47.29 -34.16 -7.90
C ALA A 24 46.82 -35.30 -6.98
N ILE A 25 45.93 -36.20 -7.44
CA ILE A 25 45.34 -37.25 -6.59
C ILE A 25 46.03 -38.61 -6.75
N TYR A 26 46.86 -38.81 -7.78
CA TYR A 26 47.61 -40.06 -8.02
C TYR A 26 49.07 -40.03 -7.53
N SER A 27 49.37 -39.30 -6.47
CA SER A 27 50.63 -39.43 -5.73
C SER A 27 50.35 -39.88 -4.30
N ALA A 28 49.75 -41.06 -4.17
CA ALA A 28 49.81 -41.82 -2.93
C ALA A 28 51.07 -42.70 -3.01
N SER A 29 52.02 -42.40 -2.13
CA SER A 29 53.27 -43.10 -1.90
C SER A 29 53.11 -44.62 -1.85
N GLU A 30 53.89 -45.34 -2.66
CA GLU A 30 54.03 -46.81 -2.63
C GLU A 30 54.76 -47.36 -1.39
N ASP A 31 55.11 -46.54 -0.40
CA ASP A 31 55.93 -46.96 0.74
C ASP A 31 55.27 -46.68 2.09
N PHE A 32 54.08 -47.21 2.35
CA PHE A 32 53.67 -47.46 3.74
C PHE A 32 52.50 -48.44 3.83
N LEU A 33 52.76 -49.58 4.49
CA LEU A 33 51.85 -50.57 5.08
C LEU A 33 51.88 -51.95 4.42
N GLY A 34 52.14 -52.94 5.27
CA GLY A 34 52.32 -54.34 4.94
C GLY A 34 51.14 -54.90 4.16
N TYR A 35 51.51 -55.59 3.09
CA TYR A 35 50.63 -56.36 2.24
C TYR A 35 50.07 -57.54 3.06
N ASP A 36 48.77 -57.48 3.38
CA ASP A 36 47.98 -58.67 3.70
C ASP A 36 47.20 -59.04 2.43
N GLU A 37 47.51 -60.20 1.86
CA GLU A 37 46.82 -60.76 0.70
C GLU A 37 45.41 -61.22 1.12
N SER A 38 44.40 -60.34 1.15
CA SER A 38 43.01 -60.84 1.19
C SER A 38 41.86 -59.90 0.79
N ASP A 39 42.05 -58.66 0.38
CA ASP A 39 40.94 -57.87 -0.19
C ASP A 39 41.38 -57.11 -1.45
N ASP A 40 40.89 -57.56 -2.59
CA ASP A 40 40.96 -56.82 -3.86
C ASP A 40 40.18 -55.50 -3.69
N PRO A 41 40.82 -54.31 -3.78
CA PRO A 41 40.16 -53.03 -3.52
C PRO A 41 39.39 -52.50 -4.75
N TYR A 42 39.56 -53.10 -5.92
CA TYR A 42 38.94 -52.64 -7.17
C TYR A 42 37.40 -52.75 -7.19
N PRO A 43 36.74 -53.75 -6.57
CA PRO A 43 35.28 -53.83 -6.46
C PRO A 43 34.67 -52.67 -5.66
N GLU A 44 35.30 -52.25 -4.57
CA GLU A 44 34.81 -51.13 -3.75
C GLU A 44 34.97 -49.79 -4.48
N LEU A 45 36.12 -49.60 -5.15
CA LEU A 45 36.37 -48.42 -5.97
C LEU A 45 35.40 -48.34 -7.17
N LEU A 46 35.12 -49.48 -7.82
CA LEU A 46 34.14 -49.56 -8.90
C LEU A 46 32.74 -49.21 -8.40
N GLY A 47 32.34 -49.74 -7.23
CA GLY A 47 31.06 -49.39 -6.59
C GLY A 47 30.94 -47.90 -6.25
N PHE A 48 32.04 -47.26 -5.85
CA PHE A 48 32.05 -45.81 -5.62
C PHE A 48 31.87 -45.00 -6.92
N VAL A 49 32.56 -45.41 -8.00
CA VAL A 49 32.42 -44.77 -9.31
C VAL A 49 31.00 -44.99 -9.88
N GLU A 50 30.44 -46.19 -9.75
CA GLU A 50 29.05 -46.49 -10.13
C GLU A 50 28.06 -45.62 -9.37
N ALA A 51 28.23 -45.46 -8.05
CA ALA A 51 27.39 -44.58 -7.23
C ALA A 51 27.50 -43.10 -7.64
N GLN A 52 28.69 -42.64 -8.05
CA GLN A 52 28.87 -41.28 -8.58
C GLN A 52 28.16 -41.08 -9.93
N ILE A 53 28.19 -42.09 -10.81
CA ILE A 53 27.46 -42.08 -12.09
C ILE A 53 25.95 -42.01 -11.81
N GLU A 54 25.43 -42.86 -10.93
CA GLU A 54 24.01 -42.85 -10.55
C GLU A 54 23.59 -41.50 -9.96
N PHE A 55 24.43 -40.89 -9.14
CA PHE A 55 24.19 -39.56 -8.60
C PHE A 55 24.07 -38.52 -9.73
N CYS A 56 25.01 -38.50 -10.66
CA CYS A 56 24.96 -37.61 -11.83
C CYS A 56 23.68 -37.81 -12.65
N ASP A 57 23.26 -39.05 -12.88
CA ASP A 57 22.02 -39.38 -13.59
C ASP A 57 20.79 -38.85 -12.86
N GLN A 58 20.73 -38.98 -11.53
CA GLN A 58 19.67 -38.39 -10.72
C GLN A 58 19.61 -36.86 -10.84
N PHE A 59 20.76 -36.18 -10.91
CA PHE A 59 20.80 -34.73 -11.15
C PHE A 59 20.29 -34.37 -12.54
N LEU A 60 20.67 -35.13 -13.57
CA LEU A 60 20.19 -34.91 -14.94
C LEU A 60 18.67 -35.04 -15.02
N ILE A 61 18.07 -36.02 -14.34
CA ILE A 61 16.61 -36.18 -14.26
C ILE A 61 15.97 -34.93 -13.61
N ARG A 62 16.49 -34.49 -12.45
CA ARG A 62 15.96 -33.31 -11.75
C ARG A 62 16.09 -32.02 -12.58
N ILE A 63 17.20 -31.86 -13.29
CA ILE A 63 17.41 -30.73 -14.21
C ILE A 63 16.41 -30.81 -15.37
N GLY A 64 16.17 -31.99 -15.93
CA GLY A 64 15.17 -32.22 -16.96
C GLY A 64 13.76 -31.80 -16.53
N GLU A 65 13.34 -32.21 -15.33
CA GLU A 65 12.05 -31.81 -14.75
C GLU A 65 11.95 -30.30 -14.49
N ALA A 66 13.02 -29.68 -14.00
CA ALA A 66 13.07 -28.24 -13.79
C ALA A 66 12.97 -27.48 -15.12
N ARG A 67 13.67 -27.93 -16.16
CA ARG A 67 13.58 -27.38 -17.53
C ARG A 67 12.17 -27.51 -18.09
N LYS A 68 11.51 -28.65 -17.89
CA LYS A 68 10.11 -28.85 -18.31
C LYS A 68 9.17 -27.86 -17.61
N ARG A 69 9.26 -27.71 -16.28
CA ARG A 69 8.48 -26.73 -15.51
C ARG A 69 8.72 -25.29 -15.97
N LEU A 70 9.96 -24.95 -16.31
CA LEU A 70 10.30 -23.62 -16.85
C LEU A 70 9.72 -23.41 -18.25
N ALA A 71 9.75 -24.44 -19.12
CA ALA A 71 9.17 -24.38 -20.45
C ALA A 71 7.64 -24.18 -20.39
N GLU A 72 6.95 -24.87 -19.48
CA GLU A 72 5.51 -24.67 -19.25
C GLU A 72 5.20 -23.25 -18.75
N LYS A 73 5.98 -22.73 -17.79
CA LYS A 73 5.85 -21.34 -17.32
C LYS A 73 6.09 -20.33 -18.44
N LYS A 74 7.11 -20.55 -19.28
CA LYS A 74 7.40 -19.72 -20.44
C LYS A 74 6.22 -19.68 -21.41
N ALA A 75 5.65 -20.84 -21.76
CA ALA A 75 4.50 -20.92 -22.66
C ALA A 75 3.26 -20.20 -22.11
N ILE A 76 3.02 -20.26 -20.80
CA ILE A 76 1.94 -19.51 -20.14
C ILE A 76 2.18 -18.00 -20.24
N LEU A 77 3.41 -17.54 -20.00
CA LEU A 77 3.77 -16.13 -20.09
C LEU A 77 3.68 -15.61 -21.53
N GLU A 78 4.09 -16.40 -22.52
CA GLU A 78 3.96 -16.04 -23.94
C GLU A 78 2.49 -15.87 -24.34
N LYS A 79 1.61 -16.82 -23.97
CA LYS A 79 0.16 -16.70 -24.19
C LYS A 79 -0.43 -15.47 -23.50
N LYS A 80 0.01 -15.19 -22.27
CA LYS A 80 -0.45 -14.01 -21.52
C LYS A 80 0.02 -12.70 -22.17
N ALA A 81 1.27 -12.65 -22.63
CA ALA A 81 1.83 -11.50 -23.33
C ALA A 81 1.10 -11.26 -24.67
N GLU A 82 0.78 -12.31 -25.41
CA GLU A 82 0.02 -12.22 -26.66
C GLU A 82 -1.42 -11.75 -26.43
N HIS A 83 -2.09 -12.27 -25.41
CA HIS A 83 -3.39 -11.75 -24.97
C HIS A 83 -3.31 -10.28 -24.53
N GLU A 84 -2.27 -9.87 -23.81
CA GLU A 84 -2.08 -8.47 -23.40
C GLU A 84 -1.86 -7.55 -24.61
N ARG A 85 -1.09 -7.99 -25.62
CA ARG A 85 -0.90 -7.27 -26.90
C ARG A 85 -2.22 -7.14 -27.68
N LEU A 86 -3.02 -8.21 -27.76
CA LEU A 86 -4.30 -8.21 -28.47
C LEU A 86 -5.41 -7.42 -27.76
N SER A 87 -5.44 -7.46 -26.42
CA SER A 87 -6.46 -6.78 -25.62
C SER A 87 -6.28 -5.25 -25.49
N GLY A 88 -5.16 -4.71 -25.99
CA GLY A 88 -4.84 -3.28 -25.86
C GLY A 88 -4.69 -2.81 -24.41
N ALA A 89 -4.56 -3.73 -23.44
CA ALA A 89 -4.53 -3.42 -22.02
C ALA A 89 -3.27 -2.63 -21.61
N LEU A 90 -2.17 -2.74 -22.35
CA LEU A 90 -0.95 -1.97 -22.12
C LEU A 90 -1.18 -0.46 -22.32
N ALA A 91 -2.14 -0.06 -23.18
CA ALA A 91 -2.55 1.35 -23.31
C ALA A 91 -3.40 1.85 -22.13
N LYS A 92 -3.93 0.93 -21.29
CA LYS A 92 -4.75 1.23 -20.10
C LYS A 92 -3.97 1.10 -18.79
N ALA A 93 -2.80 0.47 -18.81
CA ALA A 93 -1.88 0.48 -17.68
C ALA A 93 -1.40 1.92 -17.51
N LYS A 94 -1.93 2.61 -16.49
CA LYS A 94 -1.41 3.92 -16.08
C LYS A 94 0.07 3.71 -15.75
N VAL A 95 0.95 4.13 -16.65
CA VAL A 95 2.37 4.33 -16.35
C VAL A 95 2.42 5.06 -15.02
N PRO A 96 3.25 4.64 -14.03
CA PRO A 96 3.41 5.39 -12.81
C PRO A 96 3.71 6.84 -13.18
N VAL A 97 2.73 7.73 -12.93
CA VAL A 97 2.82 9.16 -13.23
C VAL A 97 3.71 9.79 -12.17
N ILE A 98 4.98 9.41 -12.16
CA ILE A 98 5.97 9.90 -11.19
C ILE A 98 7.09 10.64 -11.95
N GLN A 99 7.34 10.29 -13.21
CA GLN A 99 8.37 10.96 -14.02
C GLN A 99 7.89 12.28 -14.66
N TYR A 100 6.59 12.46 -14.86
CA TYR A 100 5.99 13.64 -15.51
C TYR A 100 5.08 14.42 -14.57
N LEU A 101 5.50 14.62 -13.32
CA LEU A 101 4.84 15.55 -12.41
C LEU A 101 5.54 16.92 -12.46
N PRO A 102 4.80 18.02 -12.27
CA PRO A 102 5.40 19.31 -12.00
C PRO A 102 6.47 19.18 -10.89
N PRO A 103 7.64 19.81 -11.04
CA PRO A 103 8.02 20.70 -12.14
C PRO A 103 8.44 19.93 -13.40
N TYR A 104 7.83 20.30 -14.54
CA TYR A 104 8.06 19.68 -15.85
C TYR A 104 9.42 20.04 -16.47
N PHE A 105 10.01 21.15 -16.04
CA PHE A 105 11.32 21.64 -16.49
C PHE A 105 12.30 21.50 -15.33
N LYS A 106 13.22 20.54 -15.47
CA LYS A 106 14.34 20.32 -14.56
C LYS A 106 15.63 20.49 -15.35
N ASP A 107 16.61 21.18 -14.80
CA ASP A 107 17.96 21.21 -15.37
C ASP A 107 18.70 19.87 -15.09
N GLU A 108 19.92 19.73 -15.59
CA GLU A 108 20.78 18.56 -15.36
C GLU A 108 21.01 18.26 -13.87
N ASN A 109 20.78 19.25 -13.00
CA ASN A 109 20.94 19.17 -11.55
C ASN A 109 19.60 18.93 -10.82
N MET A 110 18.54 18.57 -11.54
CA MET A 110 17.18 18.34 -10.99
C MET A 110 16.51 19.58 -10.39
N MET A 111 17.03 20.78 -10.69
CA MET A 111 16.49 22.05 -10.20
C MET A 111 15.45 22.59 -11.17
N CYS A 112 14.38 23.18 -10.62
CA CYS A 112 13.32 23.82 -11.40
C CYS A 112 13.53 25.34 -11.47
N PRO A 113 13.14 25.99 -12.58
CA PRO A 113 13.14 27.44 -12.66
C PRO A 113 12.33 28.07 -11.51
N PRO A 114 12.78 29.21 -10.96
CA PRO A 114 12.02 29.91 -9.93
C PRO A 114 10.64 30.31 -10.45
N GLN A 115 9.64 30.26 -9.57
CA GLN A 115 8.25 30.58 -9.88
C GLN A 115 8.15 32.02 -10.39
N ASN A 116 7.52 32.23 -11.55
CA ASN A 116 7.30 33.58 -12.09
C ASN A 116 6.34 34.38 -11.17
N GLU A 117 6.34 35.71 -11.29
CA GLU A 117 5.48 36.59 -10.46
C GLU A 117 4.00 36.25 -10.60
N GLU A 118 3.55 35.86 -11.80
CA GLU A 118 2.18 35.42 -12.04
C GLU A 118 1.82 34.14 -11.26
N ALA A 119 2.71 33.14 -11.24
CA ALA A 119 2.46 31.92 -10.50
C ALA A 119 2.57 32.17 -8.99
N LYS A 120 3.46 33.05 -8.51
CA LYS A 120 3.49 33.47 -7.11
C LYS A 120 2.17 34.14 -6.72
N HIS A 121 1.67 35.04 -7.56
CA HIS A 121 0.38 35.70 -7.38
C HIS A 121 -0.77 34.69 -7.37
N LYS A 122 -0.83 33.75 -8.33
CA LYS A 122 -1.86 32.68 -8.34
C LYS A 122 -1.84 31.82 -7.08
N LEU A 123 -0.64 31.48 -6.57
CA LEU A 123 -0.48 30.71 -5.33
C LEU A 123 -0.94 31.52 -4.10
N GLN A 124 -0.64 32.82 -4.07
CA GLN A 124 -0.98 33.71 -2.96
C GLN A 124 -2.47 34.06 -2.89
N TYR A 125 -3.11 34.30 -4.04
CA TYR A 125 -4.50 34.75 -4.12
C TYR A 125 -5.49 33.62 -4.39
N THR A 126 -5.04 32.36 -4.44
CA THR A 126 -5.88 31.18 -4.73
C THR A 126 -6.78 31.41 -5.95
N THR A 127 -6.24 32.02 -7.00
CA THR A 127 -7.02 32.36 -8.20
C THR A 127 -7.65 31.09 -8.75
N TYR A 128 -8.98 31.12 -8.95
CA TYR A 128 -9.73 29.99 -9.49
C TYR A 128 -9.14 29.59 -10.84
N ASP A 129 -8.58 28.39 -10.93
CA ASP A 129 -8.03 27.85 -12.16
C ASP A 129 -9.15 27.13 -12.93
N PRO A 130 -9.58 27.65 -14.09
CA PRO A 130 -10.65 27.07 -14.90
C PRO A 130 -10.33 25.67 -15.43
N LEU A 131 -9.06 25.24 -15.37
CA LEU A 131 -8.61 23.91 -15.78
C LEU A 131 -8.62 22.90 -14.62
N ILE A 132 -8.98 23.31 -13.39
CA ILE A 132 -9.25 22.39 -12.31
C ILE A 132 -10.42 21.50 -12.72
N LYS A 133 -10.11 20.25 -13.03
CA LYS A 133 -11.13 19.23 -13.29
C LYS A 133 -11.95 19.07 -12.02
N GLU A 134 -13.28 19.06 -12.19
CA GLU A 134 -14.19 18.73 -11.10
C GLU A 134 -13.72 17.46 -10.40
N ASP A 135 -13.80 17.46 -9.06
CA ASP A 135 -13.46 16.29 -8.27
C ASP A 135 -14.27 15.10 -8.78
N LYS A 136 -13.56 14.02 -9.13
CA LYS A 136 -14.19 12.78 -9.58
C LYS A 136 -15.29 12.38 -8.60
N LYS A 137 -16.47 12.00 -9.08
CA LYS A 137 -17.55 11.52 -8.21
C LYS A 137 -17.10 10.27 -7.45
N TRP A 138 -17.51 10.18 -6.18
CA TRP A 138 -17.19 9.03 -5.34
C TRP A 138 -17.94 7.80 -5.81
N THR A 139 -17.23 6.69 -5.98
CA THR A 139 -17.88 5.41 -6.27
C THR A 139 -18.27 4.69 -4.97
N PRO A 140 -19.33 3.86 -4.96
CA PRO A 140 -19.68 3.06 -3.78
C PRO A 140 -18.53 2.18 -3.27
N GLN A 141 -17.70 1.68 -4.19
CA GLN A 141 -16.50 0.91 -3.87
C GLN A 141 -15.45 1.78 -3.17
N GLU A 142 -15.16 2.98 -3.68
CA GLU A 142 -14.26 3.95 -3.02
C GLU A 142 -14.72 4.28 -1.59
N LEU A 143 -16.03 4.43 -1.37
CA LEU A 143 -16.59 4.68 -0.03
C LEU A 143 -16.44 3.48 0.91
N ARG A 144 -16.64 2.26 0.39
CA ARG A 144 -16.43 1.03 1.16
C ARG A 144 -14.97 0.85 1.55
N MET A 145 -14.05 1.03 0.59
CA MET A 145 -12.61 0.98 0.85
C MET A 145 -12.18 2.02 1.89
N LEU A 146 -12.73 3.24 1.83
CA LEU A 146 -12.45 4.25 2.85
C LEU A 146 -12.90 3.80 4.25
N ARG A 147 -14.09 3.20 4.38
CA ARG A 147 -14.59 2.66 5.66
C ARG A 147 -13.71 1.55 6.21
N GLU A 148 -13.32 0.61 5.37
CA GLU A 148 -12.44 -0.50 5.74
C GLU A 148 -11.06 0.03 6.16
N ALA A 149 -10.45 0.89 5.36
CA ALA A 149 -9.13 1.46 5.63
C ALA A 149 -9.07 2.29 6.92
N VAL A 150 -10.09 3.13 7.18
CA VAL A 150 -10.14 3.91 8.43
C VAL A 150 -10.36 3.00 9.63
N LYS A 151 -11.24 1.99 9.51
CA LYS A 151 -11.43 0.99 10.57
C LYS A 151 -10.13 0.28 10.90
N GLU A 152 -9.42 -0.21 9.89
CA GLU A 152 -8.13 -0.87 10.05
C GLU A 152 -7.07 0.06 10.66
N SER A 153 -7.01 1.32 10.23
CA SER A 153 -6.08 2.31 10.80
C SER A 153 -6.35 2.54 12.29
N VAL A 154 -7.62 2.64 12.70
CA VAL A 154 -8.00 2.82 14.11
C VAL A 154 -7.63 1.57 14.93
N ILE A 155 -7.93 0.37 14.42
CA ILE A 155 -7.52 -0.89 15.07
C ILE A 155 -5.99 -0.94 15.19
N HIS A 156 -5.27 -0.63 14.12
CA HIS A 156 -3.82 -0.66 14.08
C HIS A 156 -3.23 0.28 15.14
N ALA A 157 -3.74 1.52 15.25
CA ALA A 157 -3.30 2.46 16.28
C ALA A 157 -3.56 1.93 17.70
N GLY A 158 -4.74 1.35 17.95
CA GLY A 158 -5.08 0.77 19.26
C GLY A 158 -4.22 -0.46 19.61
N VAL A 159 -3.79 -1.21 18.59
CA VAL A 159 -2.97 -2.42 18.71
C VAL A 159 -1.47 -2.10 18.77
N GLN A 160 -1.02 -0.94 18.28
CA GLN A 160 0.40 -0.60 18.13
C GLN A 160 1.19 -0.77 19.44
N LYS A 161 0.65 -0.27 20.56
CA LYS A 161 1.28 -0.41 21.89
C LYS A 161 1.55 -1.87 22.29
N PHE A 162 0.71 -2.80 21.84
CA PHE A 162 0.86 -4.22 22.10
C PHE A 162 1.88 -4.86 21.16
N ILE A 163 1.96 -4.39 19.92
CA ILE A 163 2.99 -4.79 18.95
C ILE A 163 4.37 -4.35 19.47
N ASP A 164 4.52 -3.09 19.88
CA ASP A 164 5.79 -2.58 20.40
C ASP A 164 6.26 -3.39 21.62
N LYS A 165 5.34 -3.69 22.55
CA LYS A 165 5.62 -4.53 23.71
C LYS A 165 6.01 -5.96 23.32
N LYS A 166 5.33 -6.53 22.31
CA LYS A 166 5.64 -7.86 21.77
C LYS A 166 7.03 -7.90 21.13
N ASP A 167 7.42 -6.86 20.41
CA ASP A 167 8.73 -6.79 19.76
C ASP A 167 9.86 -6.69 20.81
N VAL A 168 9.66 -5.92 21.88
CA VAL A 168 10.59 -5.88 23.02
C VAL A 168 10.75 -7.27 23.64
N LEU A 169 9.65 -7.98 23.91
CA LEU A 169 9.70 -9.34 24.49
C LEU A 169 10.36 -10.33 23.54
N ARG A 170 10.10 -10.24 22.22
CA ARG A 170 10.76 -11.06 21.21
C ARG A 170 12.26 -10.80 21.18
N SER A 171 12.69 -9.53 21.24
CA SER A 171 14.10 -9.17 21.31
C SER A 171 14.77 -9.69 22.58
N LYS A 172 14.07 -9.67 23.73
CA LYS A 172 14.57 -10.29 24.97
C LYS A 172 14.74 -11.79 24.82
N LEU A 173 13.76 -12.47 24.21
CA LEU A 173 13.83 -13.91 23.94
C LEU A 173 14.97 -14.28 22.98
N GLN A 174 15.22 -13.45 21.96
CA GLN A 174 16.30 -13.67 20.99
C GLN A 174 17.69 -13.40 21.60
N ARG A 175 17.78 -12.50 22.58
CA ARG A 175 19.00 -12.21 23.35
C ARG A 175 19.20 -13.15 24.54
N ALA A 176 18.24 -14.01 24.84
CA ALA A 176 18.34 -14.97 25.94
C ALA A 176 19.47 -15.97 25.62
N GLY A 177 20.56 -15.89 26.38
CA GLY A 177 21.68 -16.82 26.33
C GLY A 177 21.56 -17.91 27.40
N VAL A 178 22.64 -18.64 27.62
CA VAL A 178 22.72 -19.75 28.61
C VAL A 178 22.52 -19.27 30.06
N ASP A 179 22.81 -18.00 30.35
CA ASP A 179 22.70 -17.41 31.70
C ASP A 179 21.29 -16.93 32.08
N THR A 180 20.31 -17.00 31.15
CA THR A 180 18.93 -16.59 31.44
C THR A 180 18.16 -17.71 32.10
N ALA A 181 17.49 -17.43 33.22
CA ALA A 181 16.77 -18.46 33.97
C ALA A 181 15.64 -19.07 33.10
N PRO A 182 15.48 -20.40 33.07
CA PRO A 182 14.42 -21.06 32.32
C PRO A 182 13.01 -20.53 32.67
N GLU A 183 12.80 -20.15 33.92
CA GLU A 183 11.55 -19.60 34.43
C GLU A 183 11.22 -18.24 33.80
N GLU A 184 12.22 -17.39 33.55
CA GLU A 184 12.03 -16.08 32.90
C GLU A 184 11.64 -16.24 31.43
N ILE A 185 12.23 -17.23 30.76
CA ILE A 185 11.90 -17.57 29.37
C ILE A 185 10.45 -18.04 29.25
N VAL A 186 9.98 -18.85 30.20
CA VAL A 186 8.58 -19.29 30.26
C VAL A 186 7.66 -18.11 30.52
N ALA A 187 7.99 -17.24 31.48
CA ALA A 187 7.20 -16.04 31.77
C ALA A 187 7.09 -15.10 30.55
N TRP A 188 8.17 -14.88 29.80
CA TRP A 188 8.12 -14.07 28.57
C TRP A 188 7.25 -14.69 27.48
N LYS A 189 7.26 -16.02 27.36
CA LYS A 189 6.38 -16.74 26.41
C LYS A 189 4.91 -16.60 26.79
N GLU A 190 4.57 -16.77 28.06
CA GLU A 190 3.21 -16.57 28.57
C GLU A 190 2.74 -15.12 28.38
N GLU A 191 3.61 -14.14 28.66
CA GLU A 191 3.30 -12.72 28.43
C GLU A 191 3.08 -12.42 26.94
N LEU A 192 3.86 -13.05 26.06
CA LEU A 192 3.71 -12.94 24.61
C LEU A 192 2.38 -13.53 24.13
N GLU A 193 1.96 -14.67 24.67
CA GLU A 193 0.64 -15.25 24.40
C GLU A 193 -0.49 -14.36 24.90
N ALA A 194 -0.39 -13.81 26.12
CA ALA A 194 -1.38 -12.90 26.67
C ALA A 194 -1.51 -11.62 25.82
N ILE A 195 -0.39 -11.09 25.32
CA ILE A 195 -0.38 -9.97 24.37
C ILE A 195 -1.03 -10.37 23.05
N ASN A 196 -0.74 -11.56 22.49
CA ASN A 196 -1.40 -12.02 21.26
C ASN A 196 -2.92 -12.15 21.43
N ARG A 197 -3.40 -12.66 22.58
CA ARG A 197 -4.84 -12.72 22.90
C ARG A 197 -5.46 -11.32 22.95
N LYS A 198 -4.77 -10.35 23.57
CA LYS A 198 -5.20 -8.94 23.57
C LYS A 198 -5.26 -8.39 22.14
N ILE A 199 -4.23 -8.59 21.32
CA ILE A 199 -4.21 -8.14 19.92
C ILE A 199 -5.39 -8.74 19.14
N GLN A 200 -5.68 -10.04 19.30
CA GLN A 200 -6.83 -10.67 18.67
C GLN A 200 -8.15 -10.08 19.16
N HIS A 201 -8.28 -9.84 20.47
CA HIS A 201 -9.45 -9.17 21.03
C HIS A 201 -9.67 -7.77 20.44
N TYR A 202 -8.62 -6.95 20.31
CA TYR A 202 -8.73 -5.62 19.68
C TYR A 202 -9.01 -5.69 18.17
N ARG A 203 -8.52 -6.72 17.47
CA ARG A 203 -8.82 -6.93 16.03
C ARG A 203 -10.25 -7.41 15.81
N ASN A 204 -10.75 -8.26 16.70
CA ASN A 204 -12.11 -8.78 16.66
C ASN A 204 -13.13 -7.78 17.25
N GLY A 205 -12.66 -6.90 18.13
CA GLY A 205 -13.44 -5.92 18.86
C GLY A 205 -13.35 -4.53 18.25
N ILE A 206 -14.25 -4.26 17.30
CA ILE A 206 -14.99 -2.99 17.28
C ILE A 206 -16.47 -3.37 17.31
N VAL A 207 -16.91 -3.71 18.52
CA VAL A 207 -18.31 -3.68 18.97
C VAL A 207 -18.23 -2.84 20.22
N ASP A 208 -18.22 -1.52 20.11
CA ASP A 208 -19.46 -0.78 20.12
C ASP A 208 -19.18 0.64 19.61
N SER A 209 -19.61 0.92 18.38
CA SER A 209 -19.45 2.23 17.75
C SER A 209 -20.31 3.33 18.40
N GLN A 210 -21.11 2.99 19.42
CA GLN A 210 -22.03 3.92 20.11
C GLN A 210 -21.51 4.47 21.44
N GLN A 211 -20.38 3.98 21.97
CA GLN A 211 -19.92 4.30 23.34
C GLN A 211 -18.65 5.18 23.41
N VAL A 212 -18.16 5.71 22.29
CA VAL A 212 -16.98 6.60 22.31
C VAL A 212 -17.38 7.95 21.74
N ASP A 213 -17.83 8.83 22.63
CA ASP A 213 -18.33 10.19 22.32
C ASP A 213 -17.31 11.06 21.56
N VAL A 214 -16.02 10.69 21.54
CA VAL A 214 -15.02 11.31 20.67
C VAL A 214 -13.96 10.28 20.28
N ILE A 215 -14.17 9.53 19.19
CA ILE A 215 -13.02 8.91 18.50
C ILE A 215 -12.26 10.07 17.85
N ASP A 216 -11.19 10.51 18.51
CA ASP A 216 -10.23 11.40 17.89
C ASP A 216 -9.52 10.65 16.76
N TYR A 217 -9.94 10.93 15.52
CA TYR A 217 -9.35 10.37 14.31
C TYR A 217 -7.95 10.96 14.01
N SER A 218 -7.32 11.67 14.95
CA SER A 218 -5.92 12.09 14.87
C SER A 218 -4.96 10.91 14.71
N CYS A 219 -5.34 9.72 15.21
CA CYS A 219 -4.56 8.49 15.04
C CYS A 219 -4.64 7.90 13.63
N VAL A 220 -5.51 8.41 12.76
CA VAL A 220 -5.66 7.93 11.38
C VAL A 220 -4.65 8.61 10.47
N ASP A 221 -3.76 7.82 9.89
CA ASP A 221 -2.79 8.29 8.90
C ASP A 221 -3.46 8.37 7.51
N TRP A 222 -4.01 9.54 7.22
CA TRP A 222 -4.66 9.83 5.94
C TRP A 222 -3.72 9.76 4.74
N LEU A 223 -2.42 10.02 4.95
CA LEU A 223 -1.42 9.93 3.89
C LEU A 223 -1.18 8.47 3.52
N LYS A 224 -1.02 7.60 4.52
CA LYS A 224 -0.92 6.15 4.32
C LYS A 224 -2.13 5.60 3.56
N ILE A 225 -3.35 5.96 3.94
CA ILE A 225 -4.56 5.49 3.25
C ILE A 225 -4.59 5.98 1.79
N SER A 226 -4.25 7.26 1.56
CA SER A 226 -4.19 7.84 0.22
C SER A 226 -3.18 7.11 -0.68
N THR A 227 -1.98 6.85 -0.17
CA THR A 227 -0.89 6.26 -0.95
C THR A 227 -1.04 4.75 -1.15
N ILE A 228 -1.44 4.01 -0.12
CA ILE A 228 -1.50 2.54 -0.17
C ILE A 228 -2.82 2.07 -0.76
N GLU A 229 -3.94 2.46 -0.14
CA GLU A 229 -5.28 1.96 -0.51
C GLU A 229 -5.80 2.61 -1.79
N PHE A 230 -5.63 3.93 -1.91
CA PHE A 230 -6.12 4.71 -3.04
C PHE A 230 -5.08 4.92 -4.15
N LYS A 231 -3.83 4.45 -3.96
CA LYS A 231 -2.73 4.59 -4.95
C LYS A 231 -2.53 6.02 -5.44
N GLY A 232 -2.74 7.01 -4.55
CA GLY A 232 -2.67 8.43 -4.88
C GLY A 232 -3.82 8.96 -5.74
N SER A 233 -4.85 8.15 -6.01
CA SER A 233 -6.03 8.58 -6.79
C SER A 233 -6.84 9.67 -6.11
N ARG A 234 -6.74 9.79 -4.78
CA ARG A 234 -7.40 10.81 -3.95
C ARG A 234 -6.39 11.36 -2.96
N SER A 235 -6.39 12.66 -2.73
CA SER A 235 -5.51 13.27 -1.73
C SER A 235 -5.91 12.86 -0.30
N ALA A 236 -4.95 12.82 0.62
CA ALA A 236 -5.18 12.58 2.03
C ALA A 236 -6.22 13.55 2.64
N ALA A 237 -6.18 14.83 2.25
CA ALA A 237 -7.15 15.83 2.68
C ALA A 237 -8.57 15.51 2.19
N THR A 238 -8.73 15.13 0.92
CA THR A 238 -10.01 14.73 0.34
C THR A 238 -10.60 13.52 1.08
N LEU A 239 -9.78 12.51 1.41
CA LEU A 239 -10.21 11.35 2.19
C LEU A 239 -10.66 11.75 3.60
N ARG A 240 -9.87 12.58 4.28
CA ARG A 240 -10.16 13.10 5.63
C ARG A 240 -11.48 13.85 5.67
N TYR A 241 -11.70 14.78 4.73
CA TYR A 241 -12.94 15.55 4.67
C TYR A 241 -14.14 14.67 4.37
N LYS A 242 -14.02 13.71 3.43
CA LYS A 242 -15.10 12.78 3.13
C LYS A 242 -15.48 11.94 4.34
N TRP A 243 -14.49 11.48 5.10
CA TRP A 243 -14.73 10.76 6.35
C TRP A 243 -15.46 11.62 7.38
N LEU A 244 -14.89 12.77 7.71
CA LEU A 244 -15.38 13.63 8.78
C LEU A 244 -16.73 14.27 8.49
N ASN A 245 -17.11 14.42 7.22
CA ASN A 245 -18.36 15.07 6.84
C ASN A 245 -19.49 14.09 6.50
N GLU A 246 -19.19 12.89 5.99
CA GLU A 246 -20.23 12.01 5.45
C GLU A 246 -20.10 10.53 5.81
N GLN A 247 -18.89 9.98 5.88
CA GLN A 247 -18.71 8.53 6.01
C GLN A 247 -18.49 8.05 7.44
N CYS A 248 -18.28 8.96 8.39
CA CYS A 248 -18.12 8.62 9.80
C CYS A 248 -19.41 7.97 10.34
N PRO A 249 -19.33 6.82 11.02
CA PRO A 249 -20.50 6.10 11.56
C PRO A 249 -21.36 6.92 12.54
N ARG A 250 -20.81 7.99 13.13
CA ARG A 250 -21.55 8.90 14.02
C ARG A 250 -22.60 9.73 13.30
N TRP A 251 -22.49 9.86 11.98
CA TRP A 251 -23.39 10.68 11.19
C TRP A 251 -24.53 9.86 10.60
N ASN A 252 -25.71 10.48 10.57
CA ASN A 252 -26.87 9.92 9.92
C ASN A 252 -26.73 10.03 8.40
N SER A 253 -26.58 8.88 7.73
CA SER A 253 -26.53 8.75 6.27
C SER A 253 -27.88 8.34 5.65
N GLY A 254 -28.97 8.35 6.41
CA GLY A 254 -30.30 7.99 5.94
C GLY A 254 -30.91 9.02 4.98
N PRO A 255 -32.04 8.70 4.34
CA PRO A 255 -32.77 9.66 3.50
C PRO A 255 -33.27 10.85 4.34
N TRP A 256 -33.37 12.03 3.74
CA TRP A 256 -33.94 13.22 4.40
C TRP A 256 -35.44 13.11 4.49
N THR A 257 -36.00 13.32 5.67
CA THR A 257 -37.46 13.40 5.84
C THR A 257 -37.96 14.80 5.52
N LYS A 258 -39.25 14.94 5.18
CA LYS A 258 -39.86 16.25 4.89
C LYS A 258 -39.79 17.20 6.08
N GLU A 259 -40.01 16.67 7.29
CA GLU A 259 -39.94 17.43 8.54
C GLU A 259 -38.53 17.97 8.82
N GLU A 260 -37.49 17.16 8.56
CA GLU A 260 -36.09 17.61 8.66
C GLU A 260 -35.78 18.74 7.68
N LEU A 261 -36.31 18.66 6.46
CA LEU A 261 -36.08 19.67 5.43
C LEU A 261 -36.78 21.00 5.74
N GLU A 262 -38.00 20.95 6.27
CA GLU A 262 -38.74 22.16 6.68
C GLU A 262 -38.00 22.88 7.81
N LYS A 263 -37.58 22.14 8.85
CA LYS A 263 -36.78 22.69 9.96
C LYS A 263 -35.43 23.23 9.50
N LEU A 264 -34.76 22.54 8.56
CA LEU A 264 -33.49 23.01 7.97
C LEU A 264 -33.68 24.36 7.26
N LYS A 265 -34.80 24.52 6.55
CA LYS A 265 -35.15 25.78 5.88
C LYS A 265 -35.43 26.88 6.90
N GLU A 266 -36.32 26.61 7.85
CA GLU A 266 -36.70 27.55 8.92
C GLU A 266 -35.48 28.08 9.68
N TYR A 267 -34.61 27.19 10.16
CA TYR A 267 -33.42 27.57 10.93
C TYR A 267 -32.36 28.31 10.11
N ARG A 268 -32.37 28.16 8.79
CA ARG A 268 -31.44 28.87 7.90
C ARG A 268 -31.96 30.25 7.52
N GLU A 269 -33.27 30.39 7.35
CA GLU A 269 -33.94 31.67 7.04
C GLU A 269 -34.16 32.54 8.29
N ASP A 270 -34.07 31.95 9.48
CA ASP A 270 -34.06 32.66 10.76
C ASP A 270 -32.93 33.72 10.79
N PRO A 271 -33.24 35.00 11.11
CA PRO A 271 -32.24 36.05 11.31
C PRO A 271 -31.15 35.72 12.33
N SER A 272 -31.42 34.79 13.25
CA SER A 272 -30.46 34.32 14.26
C SER A 272 -29.45 33.29 13.73
N PHE A 273 -29.52 32.91 12.45
CA PHE A 273 -28.59 31.96 11.84
C PHE A 273 -27.14 32.47 11.91
N THR A 274 -26.27 31.74 12.61
CA THR A 274 -24.85 32.08 12.73
C THR A 274 -23.94 31.09 12.00
N SER A 275 -24.21 29.78 12.14
CA SER A 275 -23.34 28.75 11.58
C SER A 275 -24.08 27.44 11.27
N TRP A 276 -23.59 26.72 10.26
CA TRP A 276 -24.07 25.37 9.93
C TRP A 276 -23.85 24.37 11.06
N ALA A 277 -22.79 24.56 11.86
CA ALA A 277 -22.52 23.72 13.03
C ALA A 277 -23.57 23.91 14.12
N ALA A 278 -23.97 25.15 14.40
CA ALA A 278 -25.05 25.43 15.34
C ALA A 278 -26.40 24.92 14.83
N LEU A 279 -26.68 25.08 13.53
CA LEU A 279 -27.89 24.56 12.89
C LEU A 279 -27.97 23.03 12.99
N ALA A 280 -26.91 22.32 12.62
CA ALA A 280 -26.87 20.86 12.69
C ALA A 280 -27.12 20.35 14.12
N LYS A 281 -26.58 21.05 15.13
CA LYS A 281 -26.87 20.75 16.54
C LYS A 281 -28.34 21.00 16.91
N LYS A 282 -28.93 22.12 16.46
CA LYS A 282 -30.36 22.43 16.67
C LYS A 282 -31.29 21.41 15.99
N LEU A 283 -30.88 20.86 14.85
CA LEU A 283 -31.68 19.89 14.10
C LEU A 283 -31.78 18.53 14.82
N GLN A 284 -30.81 18.17 15.67
CA GLN A 284 -30.78 16.95 16.50
C GLN A 284 -30.92 15.62 15.74
N THR A 285 -30.63 15.60 14.43
CA THR A 285 -30.78 14.42 13.57
C THR A 285 -29.47 13.67 13.32
N GLN A 286 -28.42 14.02 14.07
CA GLN A 286 -27.04 13.53 13.90
C GLN A 286 -26.51 13.71 12.47
N ARG A 287 -26.96 14.75 11.77
CA ARG A 287 -26.42 15.14 10.45
C ARG A 287 -25.19 16.03 10.63
N SER A 288 -24.25 15.94 9.70
CA SER A 288 -23.10 16.82 9.72
C SER A 288 -23.46 18.23 9.24
N PRO A 289 -22.70 19.27 9.65
CA PRO A 289 -22.89 20.63 9.16
C PRO A 289 -22.78 20.72 7.63
N TYR A 290 -21.88 19.94 7.04
CA TYR A 290 -21.69 19.86 5.59
C TYR A 290 -22.92 19.27 4.90
N GLN A 291 -23.50 18.19 5.43
CA GLN A 291 -24.73 17.60 4.88
C GLN A 291 -25.90 18.60 4.90
N CYS A 292 -26.04 19.37 5.98
CA CYS A 292 -27.07 20.42 6.08
C CYS A 292 -26.86 21.52 5.02
N PHE A 293 -25.61 21.98 4.86
CA PHE A 293 -25.25 22.98 3.85
C PHE A 293 -25.50 22.49 2.42
N GLU A 294 -24.99 21.31 2.09
CA GLU A 294 -25.12 20.71 0.75
C GLU A 294 -26.59 20.49 0.39
N ARG A 295 -27.39 20.01 1.35
CA ARG A 295 -28.82 19.81 1.15
C ARG A 295 -29.57 21.12 0.95
N TYR A 296 -29.31 22.12 1.78
CA TYR A 296 -29.93 23.44 1.62
C TYR A 296 -29.53 24.08 0.28
N ARG A 297 -28.25 24.01 -0.09
CA ARG A 297 -27.75 24.57 -1.36
C ARG A 297 -28.37 23.89 -2.59
N SER A 298 -28.59 22.59 -2.54
CA SER A 298 -29.07 21.82 -3.70
C SER A 298 -30.58 21.92 -3.89
N ASP A 299 -31.36 21.84 -2.80
CA ASP A 299 -32.82 21.67 -2.87
C ASP A 299 -33.59 22.94 -2.50
N LEU A 300 -33.03 23.79 -1.64
CA LEU A 300 -33.73 24.94 -1.08
C LEU A 300 -33.24 26.27 -1.68
N TYR A 301 -31.95 26.34 -2.02
CA TYR A 301 -31.35 27.47 -2.71
C TYR A 301 -31.46 27.32 -4.23
N ASN A 302 -32.69 27.34 -4.73
CA ASN A 302 -32.91 27.33 -6.18
C ASN A 302 -32.74 28.77 -6.73
N LYS A 303 -31.50 29.16 -7.02
CA LYS A 303 -31.17 30.38 -7.77
C LYS A 303 -31.06 30.14 -9.28
N SER A 304 -31.91 29.28 -9.84
CA SER A 304 -32.04 29.17 -11.30
C SER A 304 -32.88 30.33 -11.86
N LYS A 305 -32.47 31.57 -11.57
CA LYS A 305 -33.04 32.79 -12.14
C LYS A 305 -32.08 33.27 -13.22
N ASP A 306 -32.62 33.66 -14.37
CA ASP A 306 -31.83 34.27 -15.44
C ASP A 306 -31.17 35.55 -14.93
N TRP A 307 -29.91 35.76 -15.34
CA TRP A 307 -29.14 36.94 -14.98
C TRP A 307 -29.86 38.19 -15.48
N THR A 308 -30.07 39.13 -14.56
CA THR A 308 -30.55 40.47 -14.91
C THR A 308 -29.37 41.36 -15.30
N LYS A 309 -29.63 42.37 -16.14
CA LYS A 309 -28.59 43.32 -16.58
C LYS A 309 -27.93 44.04 -15.40
N GLU A 310 -28.70 44.32 -14.36
CA GLU A 310 -28.22 44.93 -13.12
C GLU A 310 -27.30 44.00 -12.30
N GLU A 311 -27.54 42.67 -12.36
CA GLU A 311 -26.65 41.67 -11.75
C GLU A 311 -25.35 41.50 -12.54
N ASP A 312 -25.43 41.53 -13.88
CA ASP A 312 -24.26 41.51 -14.76
C ASP A 312 -23.37 42.74 -14.55
N ASP A 313 -23.96 43.94 -14.50
CA ASP A 313 -23.22 45.18 -14.27
C ASP A 313 -22.50 45.16 -12.91
N ARG A 314 -23.14 44.60 -11.87
CA ARG A 314 -22.51 44.40 -10.55
C ARG A 314 -21.39 43.38 -10.58
N LEU A 315 -21.56 42.28 -11.31
CA LEU A 315 -20.52 41.25 -11.46
C LEU A 315 -19.29 41.85 -12.16
N ILE A 316 -19.48 42.61 -13.24
CA ILE A 316 -18.39 43.29 -13.97
C ILE A 316 -17.65 44.26 -13.05
N ALA A 317 -18.35 44.97 -12.17
CA ALA A 317 -17.73 45.89 -11.21
C ALA A 317 -16.83 45.17 -10.18
N LEU A 318 -17.12 43.92 -9.82
CA LEU A 318 -16.36 43.12 -8.86
C LEU A 318 -15.14 42.41 -9.45
N VAL A 319 -15.07 42.27 -10.78
CA VAL A 319 -14.00 41.54 -11.50
C VAL A 319 -12.87 42.48 -11.96
N LYS A 320 -12.96 43.79 -11.69
CA LYS A 320 -11.90 44.77 -11.97
C LYS A 320 -10.80 44.76 -10.91
#